data_AF-A0A963IS17-F1
#
_entry.id   AF-A0A963IS17-F1
#
_cell.length_a   1.000
_cell.length_b   1.000
_cell.length_c   1.000
_cell.angle_alpha   90.00
_cell.angle_beta   90.00
_cell.angle_gamma   90.00
#
_symmetry.space_group_name_H-M   'P 1'
#
loop_
_entity.id
_entity.type
_entity.pdbx_description
1 polymer ?
#
loop_
_entity_poly.entity_id
_entity_poly.type
_entity_poly.pdbx_seq_one_letter_code
_entity_poly.pdbx_strand_id
1 'polypeptide(L)'
;VIAFPAALFVFFFGFGARQQVVLALFGFLSMVALNLAGIPPFAGLNKVMDPLWLSLSVERSPFVFVNHWTPSEHKEAGFLALLLFGSALVAHPGNRRVWWCALAVFATGIGMALLAVLWPGVLLIQMQPWRVLWLVRVLAVAAGVCLVQTTWLSSPYGRILLGALLVASLNLENSGFPCAVLLIGLIVAQHRFALDPRLPLWFRRVAWGGIILMVGENIFWRIMLSSVSLDFTEASLIGLGRTDRLFIVNKEFGWFITPALFLGVWALMRHRPVVTRWLLVLTSLLFIWVALHWQRSIRYQAEEDHLRETGFAELTRIIQPHHLTYWEGGHPYLWFILRRGSYASFHQAAGLIFSRETAIESYRRLSRLRKLGVADSRFSWLPTPTDESPEMAASLDGLIHVCHDPILDFVVLAERVAGTTPVKTFSLSSFAGEFHLYACAPLRAFPDPFLSSS
;
A
#
# COMPACT_ATOMS: atom_id res chain seq x y z
N VAL A 1 -10.70 11.84 -2.35
CA VAL A 1 -9.76 10.89 -3.00
C VAL A 1 -10.36 9.48 -3.14
N ILE A 2 -10.75 8.78 -2.06
CA ILE A 2 -11.24 7.38 -2.13
C ILE A 2 -12.54 7.22 -2.95
N ALA A 3 -13.42 8.24 -2.95
CA ALA A 3 -14.67 8.18 -3.71
C ALA A 3 -14.50 8.29 -5.24
N PHE A 4 -13.34 8.76 -5.73
CA PHE A 4 -13.15 9.06 -7.15
C PHE A 4 -13.25 7.82 -8.06
N PRO A 5 -12.56 6.69 -7.79
CA PRO A 5 -12.70 5.48 -8.60
C PRO A 5 -14.13 4.93 -8.60
N ALA A 6 -14.82 4.97 -7.45
CA ALA A 6 -16.21 4.53 -7.34
C ALA A 6 -17.17 5.42 -8.14
N ALA A 7 -16.99 6.74 -8.08
CA ALA A 7 -17.77 7.70 -8.86
C ALA A 7 -17.56 7.49 -10.38
N LEU A 8 -16.31 7.28 -10.83
CA LEU A 8 -16.02 6.93 -12.22
C LEU A 8 -16.70 5.61 -12.63
N PHE A 9 -16.65 4.59 -11.76
CA PHE A 9 -17.29 3.31 -12.06
C PHE A 9 -18.80 3.46 -12.20
N VAL A 10 -19.46 4.16 -11.27
CA VAL A 10 -20.91 4.46 -11.34
C VAL A 10 -21.22 5.27 -12.59
N PHE A 11 -20.37 6.23 -12.96
CA PHE A 11 -20.53 7.02 -14.17
C PHE A 11 -20.49 6.15 -15.44
N PHE A 12 -19.47 5.32 -15.61
CA PHE A 12 -19.35 4.45 -16.78
C PHE A 12 -20.38 3.33 -16.80
N PHE A 13 -20.75 2.78 -15.64
CA PHE A 13 -21.68 1.66 -15.53
C PHE A 13 -23.14 2.09 -15.58
N GLY A 14 -23.50 3.21 -14.95
CA GLY A 14 -24.88 3.66 -14.79
C GLY A 14 -25.46 4.35 -16.02
N PHE A 15 -24.65 5.11 -16.75
CA PHE A 15 -25.13 5.95 -17.85
C PHE A 15 -24.80 5.36 -19.23
N GLY A 16 -25.65 5.64 -20.23
CA GLY A 16 -25.36 5.30 -21.63
C GLY A 16 -24.34 6.24 -22.26
N ALA A 17 -23.68 5.84 -23.36
CA ALA A 17 -22.60 6.62 -23.97
C ALA A 17 -22.97 8.10 -24.28
N ARG A 18 -24.17 8.36 -24.81
CA ARG A 18 -24.65 9.74 -25.05
C ARG A 18 -24.80 10.54 -23.75
N GLN A 19 -25.36 9.93 -22.71
CA GLN A 19 -25.52 10.56 -21.40
C GLN A 19 -24.15 10.83 -20.75
N GLN A 20 -23.20 9.90 -20.88
CA GLN A 20 -21.84 10.08 -20.39
C GLN A 20 -21.19 11.33 -21.01
N VAL A 21 -21.27 11.50 -22.33
CA VAL A 21 -20.70 12.69 -22.98
C VAL A 21 -21.35 13.99 -22.47
N VAL A 22 -22.69 14.02 -22.37
CA VAL A 22 -23.41 15.21 -21.87
C VAL A 22 -23.04 15.52 -20.42
N LEU A 23 -23.02 14.52 -19.55
CA LEU A 23 -22.66 14.68 -18.13
C LEU A 23 -21.19 15.05 -17.94
N ALA A 24 -20.28 14.49 -18.74
CA ALA A 24 -18.87 14.86 -18.72
C ALA A 24 -18.67 16.32 -19.16
N LEU A 25 -19.34 16.75 -20.23
CA LEU A 25 -19.30 18.13 -20.69
C LEU A 25 -19.88 19.08 -19.64
N PHE A 26 -21.03 18.73 -19.05
CA PHE A 26 -21.65 19.53 -17.98
C PHE A 26 -20.75 19.60 -16.74
N GLY A 27 -20.14 18.48 -16.34
CA GLY A 27 -19.19 18.43 -15.22
C GLY A 27 -17.96 19.29 -15.49
N PHE A 28 -17.40 19.22 -16.70
CA PHE A 28 -16.28 20.06 -17.12
C PHE A 28 -16.64 21.55 -17.11
N LEU A 29 -17.76 21.93 -17.73
CA LEU A 29 -18.25 23.32 -17.73
C LEU A 29 -18.50 23.83 -16.30
N SER A 30 -19.05 22.99 -15.43
CA SER A 30 -19.25 23.32 -14.02
C SER A 30 -17.92 23.55 -13.30
N MET A 31 -16.92 22.69 -13.52
CA MET A 31 -15.58 22.88 -12.96
C MET A 31 -14.92 24.19 -13.44
N VAL A 32 -15.04 24.50 -14.73
CA VAL A 32 -14.54 25.76 -15.30
C VAL A 32 -15.25 26.95 -14.68
N ALA A 33 -16.58 26.93 -14.58
CA ALA A 33 -17.37 28.00 -13.96
C ALA A 33 -17.00 28.20 -12.49
N LEU A 34 -16.83 27.12 -11.71
CA LEU A 34 -16.42 27.18 -10.30
C LEU A 34 -15.00 27.74 -10.13
N ASN A 35 -14.09 27.40 -11.05
CA ASN A 35 -12.74 27.97 -11.08
C ASN A 35 -12.75 29.46 -11.42
N LEU A 36 -13.52 29.88 -12.44
CA LEU A 36 -13.69 31.30 -12.78
C LEU A 36 -14.34 32.09 -11.64
N ALA A 37 -15.25 31.48 -10.89
CA ALA A 37 -15.88 32.06 -9.71
C ALA A 37 -14.97 32.05 -8.46
N GLY A 38 -13.79 31.44 -8.52
CA GLY A 38 -12.87 31.37 -7.39
C GLY A 38 -13.38 30.55 -6.20
N ILE A 39 -14.25 29.56 -6.44
CA ILE A 39 -14.87 28.74 -5.38
C ILE A 39 -13.96 27.56 -5.02
N PRO A 40 -13.47 27.43 -3.76
CA PRO A 40 -12.69 26.27 -3.32
C PRO A 40 -13.50 24.96 -3.41
N PRO A 41 -12.86 23.81 -3.74
CA PRO A 41 -11.45 23.61 -4.04
C PRO A 41 -11.05 23.93 -5.50
N PHE A 42 -11.99 24.37 -6.35
CA PHE A 42 -11.77 24.57 -7.78
C PHE A 42 -11.11 25.92 -8.13
N ALA A 43 -11.05 26.86 -7.19
CA ALA A 43 -10.42 28.18 -7.34
C ALA A 43 -8.95 28.17 -7.81
N GLY A 44 -8.29 27.00 -7.76
CA GLY A 44 -6.90 26.84 -8.14
C GLY A 44 -6.68 25.72 -9.16
N LEU A 45 -7.64 25.46 -10.06
CA LEU A 45 -7.45 24.42 -11.09
C LEU A 45 -6.19 24.67 -11.93
N ASN A 46 -5.87 25.93 -12.21
CA ASN A 46 -4.68 26.34 -12.96
C ASN A 46 -3.40 26.41 -12.11
N LYS A 47 -3.46 26.18 -10.79
CA LYS A 47 -2.27 26.22 -9.93
C LYS A 47 -1.42 24.98 -10.20
N VAL A 48 -0.15 25.23 -10.49
CA VAL A 48 0.89 24.21 -10.69
C VAL A 48 1.75 24.15 -9.44
N MET A 49 2.21 22.96 -9.04
CA MET A 49 3.21 22.84 -7.98
C MET A 49 4.49 23.55 -8.40
N ASP A 50 5.05 24.40 -7.54
CA ASP A 50 6.34 25.01 -7.82
C ASP A 50 7.47 23.96 -7.83
N PRO A 51 8.60 24.22 -8.50
CA PRO A 51 9.64 23.21 -8.70
C PRO A 51 10.17 22.59 -7.40
N LEU A 52 10.30 23.38 -6.32
CA LEU A 52 10.74 22.88 -5.02
C LEU A 52 9.72 21.93 -4.40
N TRP A 53 8.43 22.30 -4.41
CA TRP A 53 7.39 21.42 -3.88
C TRP A 53 7.26 20.13 -4.70
N LEU A 54 7.36 20.24 -6.02
CA LEU A 54 7.34 19.08 -6.91
C LEU A 54 8.53 18.16 -6.67
N SER A 55 9.75 18.67 -6.53
CA SER A 55 10.94 17.84 -6.28
C SER A 55 10.83 17.09 -4.96
N LEU A 56 10.40 17.78 -3.89
CA LEU A 56 10.14 17.16 -2.59
C LEU A 56 9.03 16.11 -2.67
N SER A 57 8.00 16.35 -3.49
CA SER A 57 6.91 15.40 -3.72
C SER A 57 7.36 14.15 -4.46
N VAL A 58 8.19 14.30 -5.50
CA VAL A 58 8.75 13.19 -6.27
C VAL A 58 9.69 12.35 -5.41
N GLU A 59 10.58 12.98 -4.64
CA GLU A 59 11.53 12.28 -3.77
C GLU A 59 10.81 11.47 -2.68
N ARG A 60 9.80 12.08 -2.02
CA ARG A 60 9.08 11.43 -0.93
C ARG A 60 8.02 10.44 -1.42
N SER A 61 7.35 10.69 -2.53
CA SER A 61 6.21 9.91 -3.00
C SER A 61 6.29 9.61 -4.51
N PRO A 62 7.35 8.91 -4.96
CA PRO A 62 7.57 8.67 -6.39
C PRO A 62 6.43 7.89 -7.03
N PHE A 63 5.75 7.01 -6.28
CA PHE A 63 4.60 6.23 -6.74
C PHE A 63 3.38 7.08 -7.15
N VAL A 64 3.31 8.36 -6.80
CA VAL A 64 2.25 9.26 -7.30
C VAL A 64 2.46 9.62 -8.77
N PHE A 65 3.71 9.55 -9.24
CA PHE A 65 4.15 9.97 -10.56
C PHE A 65 4.48 8.74 -11.40
N VAL A 66 3.65 8.47 -12.42
CA VAL A 66 3.75 7.22 -13.21
C VAL A 66 5.10 7.07 -13.92
N ASN A 67 5.78 8.18 -14.27
CA ASN A 67 7.12 8.14 -14.85
C ASN A 67 8.22 7.67 -13.88
N HIS A 68 7.96 7.68 -12.58
CA HIS A 68 8.88 7.16 -11.55
C HIS A 68 8.51 5.75 -11.09
N TRP A 69 7.49 5.14 -11.67
CA TRP A 69 7.17 3.74 -11.37
C TRP A 69 8.27 2.83 -11.90
N THR A 70 8.57 1.83 -11.10
CA THR A 70 9.42 0.70 -11.48
C THR A 70 8.78 -0.08 -12.64
N PRO A 71 9.58 -0.83 -13.41
CA PRO A 71 9.04 -1.72 -14.45
C PRO A 71 8.04 -2.75 -13.91
N SER A 72 8.20 -3.22 -12.67
CA SER A 72 7.27 -4.17 -12.03
C SER A 72 5.90 -3.56 -11.79
N GLU A 73 5.83 -2.31 -11.29
CA GLU A 73 4.57 -1.59 -11.07
C GLU A 73 3.79 -1.37 -12.38
N HIS A 74 4.49 -1.01 -13.46
CA HIS A 74 3.88 -0.91 -14.80
C HIS A 74 3.33 -2.25 -15.30
N LYS A 75 4.12 -3.33 -15.16
CA LYS A 75 3.71 -4.69 -15.56
C LYS A 75 2.52 -5.17 -14.74
N GLU A 76 2.46 -4.85 -13.45
CA GLU A 76 1.32 -5.20 -12.61
C GLU A 76 0.05 -4.48 -13.06
N ALA A 77 0.09 -3.16 -13.20
CA ALA A 77 -1.04 -2.36 -13.70
C ALA A 77 -1.51 -2.84 -15.09
N GLY A 78 -0.56 -3.12 -15.98
CA GLY A 78 -0.82 -3.70 -17.30
C GLY A 78 -1.47 -5.08 -17.22
N PHE A 79 -1.04 -5.94 -16.30
CA PHE A 79 -1.62 -7.28 -16.11
C PHE A 79 -3.06 -7.20 -15.60
N LEU A 80 -3.37 -6.28 -14.67
CA LEU A 80 -4.74 -6.05 -14.21
C LEU A 80 -5.66 -5.61 -15.37
N ALA A 81 -5.18 -4.67 -16.20
CA ALA A 81 -5.89 -4.23 -17.40
C ALA A 81 -6.10 -5.37 -18.40
N LEU A 82 -5.08 -6.22 -18.59
CA LEU A 82 -5.13 -7.39 -19.45
C LEU A 82 -6.17 -8.42 -18.98
N LEU A 83 -6.26 -8.70 -17.67
CA LEU A 83 -7.29 -9.58 -17.12
C LEU A 83 -8.69 -9.03 -17.36
N LEU A 84 -8.92 -7.74 -17.08
CA LEU A 84 -10.20 -7.09 -17.35
C LEU A 84 -10.57 -7.16 -18.83
N PHE A 85 -9.61 -6.87 -19.71
CA PHE A 85 -9.80 -6.92 -21.17
C PHE A 85 -10.12 -8.34 -21.66
N GLY A 86 -9.31 -9.33 -21.26
CA GLY A 86 -9.53 -10.74 -21.62
C GLY A 86 -10.90 -11.23 -21.16
N SER A 87 -11.29 -10.93 -19.92
CA SER A 87 -12.61 -11.25 -19.39
C SER A 87 -13.73 -10.49 -20.10
N ALA A 88 -13.54 -9.23 -20.49
CA ALA A 88 -14.54 -8.49 -21.26
C ALA A 88 -14.81 -9.13 -22.65
N LEU A 89 -13.78 -9.73 -23.26
CA LEU A 89 -13.89 -10.38 -24.56
C LEU A 89 -14.48 -11.79 -24.51
N VAL A 90 -14.24 -12.52 -23.41
CA VAL A 90 -14.67 -13.92 -23.19
C VAL A 90 -16.00 -14.02 -22.42
N ALA A 91 -16.32 -13.08 -21.54
CA ALA A 91 -17.50 -13.17 -20.68
C ALA A 91 -18.82 -13.17 -21.47
N HIS A 92 -19.88 -13.70 -20.84
CA HIS A 92 -21.25 -13.60 -21.33
C HIS A 92 -21.70 -12.13 -21.46
N PRO A 93 -22.61 -11.81 -22.41
CA PRO A 93 -23.04 -10.44 -22.69
C PRO A 93 -23.43 -9.61 -21.46
N GLY A 94 -24.06 -10.21 -20.45
CA GLY A 94 -24.47 -9.53 -19.22
C GLY A 94 -23.31 -8.98 -18.38
N ASN A 95 -22.16 -9.66 -18.37
CA ASN A 95 -21.02 -9.28 -17.52
C ASN A 95 -19.98 -8.42 -18.26
N ARG A 96 -20.00 -8.41 -19.61
CA ARG A 96 -19.03 -7.65 -20.42
C ARG A 96 -19.01 -6.16 -20.05
N ARG A 97 -20.19 -5.60 -19.78
CA ARG A 97 -20.32 -4.17 -19.42
C ARG A 97 -19.50 -3.84 -18.18
N VAL A 98 -19.56 -4.67 -17.13
CA VAL A 98 -18.82 -4.46 -15.88
C VAL A 98 -17.31 -4.35 -16.14
N TRP A 99 -16.76 -5.26 -16.95
CA TRP A 99 -15.33 -5.30 -17.24
C TRP A 99 -14.87 -4.15 -18.14
N TRP A 100 -15.67 -3.77 -19.14
CA TRP A 100 -15.40 -2.57 -19.93
C TRP A 100 -15.46 -1.29 -19.12
N CYS A 101 -16.42 -1.16 -18.19
CA CYS A 101 -16.49 -0.03 -17.27
C CYS A 101 -15.27 0.02 -16.35
N ALA A 102 -14.85 -1.12 -15.78
CA ALA A 102 -13.63 -1.21 -14.98
C ALA A 102 -12.38 -0.80 -15.76
N LEU A 103 -12.27 -1.23 -17.02
CA LEU A 103 -11.18 -0.83 -17.91
C LEU A 103 -11.21 0.66 -18.26
N ALA A 104 -12.41 1.25 -18.42
CA ALA A 104 -12.56 2.69 -18.60
C ALA A 104 -12.14 3.48 -17.36
N VAL A 105 -12.45 3.00 -16.15
CA VAL A 105 -11.96 3.58 -14.88
C VAL A 105 -10.44 3.52 -14.82
N PHE A 106 -9.84 2.36 -15.16
CA PHE A 106 -8.39 2.20 -15.24
C PHE A 106 -7.76 3.21 -16.21
N ALA A 107 -8.24 3.24 -17.45
CA ALA A 107 -7.70 4.11 -18.50
C ALA A 107 -7.84 5.59 -18.13
N THR A 108 -8.97 6.00 -17.55
CA THR A 108 -9.19 7.38 -17.12
C THR A 108 -8.27 7.76 -15.97
N GLY A 109 -8.15 6.93 -14.93
CA GLY A 109 -7.29 7.24 -13.79
C GLY A 109 -5.80 7.23 -14.13
N ILE A 110 -5.32 6.26 -14.93
CA ILE A 110 -3.93 6.25 -15.42
C ILE A 110 -3.68 7.40 -16.38
N GLY A 111 -4.63 7.72 -17.28
CA GLY A 111 -4.53 8.88 -18.17
C GLY A 111 -4.42 10.19 -17.39
N MET A 112 -5.20 10.36 -16.33
CA MET A 112 -5.09 11.51 -15.42
C MET A 112 -3.76 11.53 -14.63
N ALA A 113 -3.26 10.37 -14.22
CA ALA A 113 -1.97 10.27 -13.55
C ALA A 113 -0.80 10.62 -14.50
N LEU A 114 -0.87 10.20 -15.77
CA LEU A 114 0.07 10.61 -16.82
C LEU A 114 -0.02 12.10 -17.13
N LEU A 115 -1.24 12.65 -17.17
CA LEU A 115 -1.44 14.10 -17.32
C LEU A 115 -0.77 14.87 -16.18
N ALA A 116 -0.78 14.34 -14.94
CA ALA A 116 -0.10 14.95 -13.80
C ALA A 116 1.42 15.02 -13.95
N VAL A 117 2.02 14.11 -14.74
CA VAL A 117 3.45 14.14 -15.06
C VAL A 117 3.75 15.26 -16.06
N LEU A 118 2.90 15.44 -17.08
CA LEU A 118 3.08 16.48 -18.10
C LEU A 118 2.72 17.88 -17.59
N TRP A 119 1.72 17.95 -16.71
CA TRP A 119 1.22 19.17 -16.11
C TRP A 119 1.00 18.93 -14.61
N PRO A 120 1.95 19.33 -13.73
CA PRO A 120 1.89 19.06 -12.30
C PRO A 120 0.91 20.00 -11.57
N GLY A 121 -0.34 20.00 -12.02
CA GLY A 121 -1.44 20.73 -11.43
C GLY A 121 -1.70 20.26 -10.00
N VAL A 122 -1.80 21.19 -9.06
CA VAL A 122 -1.92 20.91 -7.62
C VAL A 122 -3.12 20.01 -7.35
N LEU A 123 -4.30 20.35 -7.88
CA LEU A 123 -5.51 19.54 -7.68
C LEU A 123 -5.36 18.14 -8.27
N LEU A 124 -4.75 18.02 -9.45
CA LEU A 124 -4.60 16.75 -10.15
C LEU A 124 -3.70 15.78 -9.38
N ILE A 125 -2.57 16.25 -8.87
CA ILE A 125 -1.66 15.44 -8.03
C ILE A 125 -2.35 15.08 -6.70
N GLN A 126 -3.03 16.03 -6.06
CA GLN A 126 -3.75 15.81 -4.79
C GLN A 126 -4.92 14.83 -4.93
N MET A 127 -5.55 14.76 -6.10
CA MET A 127 -6.58 13.75 -6.39
C MET A 127 -6.02 12.31 -6.38
N GLN A 128 -4.71 12.14 -6.52
CA GLN A 128 -4.01 10.86 -6.62
C GLN A 128 -4.70 9.88 -7.59
N PRO A 129 -4.81 10.20 -8.89
CA PRO A 129 -5.62 9.43 -9.84
C PRO A 129 -5.19 7.97 -9.97
N TRP A 130 -3.92 7.66 -9.72
CA TRP A 130 -3.39 6.29 -9.69
C TRP A 130 -4.11 5.38 -8.69
N ARG A 131 -4.76 5.92 -7.64
CA ARG A 131 -5.55 5.14 -6.67
C ARG A 131 -6.74 4.39 -7.27
N VAL A 132 -7.10 4.66 -8.54
CA VAL A 132 -8.04 3.78 -9.27
C VAL A 132 -7.57 2.32 -9.29
N LEU A 133 -6.26 2.08 -9.21
CA LEU A 133 -5.68 0.74 -9.18
C LEU A 133 -6.24 -0.14 -8.05
N TRP A 134 -6.64 0.43 -6.92
CA TRP A 134 -7.24 -0.37 -5.84
C TRP A 134 -8.56 -1.02 -6.28
N LEU A 135 -9.47 -0.23 -6.86
CA LEU A 135 -10.75 -0.74 -7.37
C LEU A 135 -10.52 -1.67 -8.57
N VAL A 136 -9.61 -1.30 -9.47
CA VAL A 136 -9.24 -2.10 -10.64
C VAL A 136 -8.69 -3.45 -10.21
N ARG A 137 -7.83 -3.51 -9.18
CA ARG A 137 -7.28 -4.76 -8.66
C ARG A 137 -8.37 -5.69 -8.13
N VAL A 138 -9.32 -5.16 -7.34
CA VAL A 138 -10.47 -5.94 -6.85
C VAL A 138 -11.31 -6.50 -8.01
N LEU A 139 -11.64 -5.65 -8.99
CA LEU A 139 -12.44 -6.05 -10.15
C LEU A 139 -11.69 -6.99 -11.09
N ALA A 140 -10.37 -6.84 -11.23
CA ALA A 140 -9.52 -7.71 -12.04
C ALA A 140 -9.40 -9.11 -11.43
N VAL A 141 -9.34 -9.23 -10.09
CA VAL A 141 -9.42 -10.54 -9.41
C VAL A 141 -10.77 -11.21 -9.70
N ALA A 142 -11.88 -10.48 -9.56
CA ALA A 142 -13.20 -11.02 -9.90
C ALA A 142 -13.30 -11.41 -11.38
N ALA A 143 -12.76 -10.59 -12.28
CA ALA A 143 -12.68 -10.87 -13.71
C ALA A 143 -11.84 -12.11 -14.00
N GLY A 144 -10.72 -12.30 -13.31
CA GLY A 144 -9.88 -13.49 -13.40
C GLY A 144 -10.61 -14.76 -12.97
N VAL A 145 -11.39 -14.70 -11.89
CA VAL A 145 -12.24 -15.84 -11.46
C VAL A 145 -13.29 -16.16 -12.53
N CYS A 146 -13.95 -15.15 -13.12
CA CYS A 146 -14.87 -15.38 -14.23
C CYS A 146 -14.17 -15.99 -15.45
N LEU A 147 -12.97 -15.51 -15.79
CA LEU A 147 -12.17 -16.06 -16.90
C LEU A 147 -11.83 -17.53 -16.66
N VAL A 148 -11.42 -17.87 -15.43
CA VAL A 148 -11.17 -19.25 -15.01
C VAL A 148 -12.45 -20.07 -15.15
N GLN A 149 -13.59 -19.61 -14.63
CA GLN A 149 -14.84 -20.35 -14.71
C GLN A 149 -15.27 -20.65 -16.16
N THR A 150 -15.21 -19.65 -17.04
CA THR A 150 -15.61 -19.80 -18.45
C THR A 150 -14.64 -20.70 -19.21
N THR A 151 -13.34 -20.53 -19.00
CA THR A 151 -12.30 -21.22 -19.78
C THR A 151 -12.00 -22.63 -19.25
N TRP A 152 -12.19 -22.87 -17.95
CA TRP A 152 -11.94 -24.18 -17.34
C TRP A 152 -12.98 -25.23 -17.76
N LEU A 153 -14.22 -24.79 -17.97
CA LEU A 153 -15.34 -25.64 -18.36
C LEU A 153 -15.39 -25.90 -19.87
N SER A 154 -14.74 -25.07 -20.69
CA SER A 154 -14.82 -25.18 -22.15
C SER A 154 -13.99 -26.34 -22.71
N SER A 155 -12.70 -26.45 -22.35
CA SER A 155 -11.86 -27.53 -22.85
C SER A 155 -10.60 -27.83 -22.02
N PRO A 156 -9.97 -29.01 -22.19
CA PRO A 156 -8.68 -29.33 -21.55
C PRO A 156 -7.55 -28.39 -21.95
N TYR A 157 -7.55 -27.87 -23.19
CA TYR A 157 -6.57 -26.89 -23.67
C TYR A 157 -6.71 -25.57 -22.89
N GLY A 158 -7.95 -25.11 -22.69
CA GLY A 158 -8.24 -23.92 -21.89
C GLY A 158 -7.68 -24.02 -20.47
N ARG A 159 -7.74 -25.20 -19.84
CA ARG A 159 -7.16 -25.43 -18.51
C ARG A 159 -5.64 -25.28 -18.49
N ILE A 160 -4.95 -25.74 -19.54
CA ILE A 160 -3.49 -25.55 -19.67
C ILE A 160 -3.18 -24.06 -19.85
N LEU A 161 -3.94 -23.34 -20.70
CA LEU A 161 -3.75 -21.90 -20.89
C LEU A 161 -3.94 -21.12 -19.58
N LEU A 162 -4.95 -21.47 -18.78
CA LEU A 162 -5.17 -20.88 -17.46
C LEU A 162 -4.02 -21.19 -16.48
N GLY A 163 -3.53 -22.43 -16.45
CA GLY A 163 -2.39 -22.81 -15.62
C GLY A 163 -1.10 -22.09 -16.05
N ALA A 164 -0.88 -21.94 -17.34
CA ALA A 164 0.23 -21.14 -17.88
C ALA A 164 0.07 -19.65 -17.55
N LEU A 165 -1.16 -19.11 -17.58
CA LEU A 165 -1.44 -17.73 -17.21
C LEU A 165 -1.17 -17.49 -15.72
N LEU A 166 -1.47 -18.46 -14.86
CA LEU A 166 -1.09 -18.43 -13.45
C LEU A 166 0.43 -18.37 -13.28
N VAL A 167 1.18 -19.23 -13.97
CA VAL A 167 2.66 -19.20 -13.95
C VAL A 167 3.18 -17.83 -14.41
N ALA A 168 2.60 -17.28 -15.48
CA ALA A 168 2.95 -15.96 -15.99
C ALA A 168 2.67 -14.85 -14.95
N SER A 169 1.56 -14.95 -14.21
CA SER A 169 1.20 -13.98 -13.15
C SER A 169 2.15 -14.01 -11.94
N LEU A 170 2.70 -15.18 -11.61
CA LEU A 170 3.67 -15.33 -10.52
C LEU A 170 5.06 -14.78 -10.88
N ASN A 171 5.33 -14.64 -12.19
CA ASN A 171 6.61 -14.24 -12.77
C ASN A 171 6.51 -12.92 -13.55
N LEU A 172 5.62 -12.02 -13.16
CA LEU A 172 5.36 -10.75 -13.87
C LEU A 172 6.63 -9.90 -14.06
N GLU A 173 7.54 -9.90 -13.09
CA GLU A 173 8.75 -9.06 -13.11
C GLU A 173 9.71 -9.42 -14.26
N ASN A 174 9.75 -10.68 -14.69
CA ASN A 174 10.63 -11.16 -15.75
C ASN A 174 9.89 -11.18 -17.09
N SER A 175 9.65 -12.38 -17.61
CA SER A 175 8.97 -12.67 -18.87
C SER A 175 7.47 -12.93 -18.71
N GLY A 176 6.93 -12.88 -17.49
CA GLY A 176 5.53 -13.21 -17.23
C GLY A 176 4.53 -12.32 -17.96
N PHE A 177 4.76 -11.01 -17.98
CA PHE A 177 3.84 -10.07 -18.64
C PHE A 177 3.64 -10.31 -20.15
N PRO A 178 4.69 -10.37 -21.01
CA PRO A 178 4.50 -10.66 -22.43
C PRO A 178 3.89 -12.05 -22.68
N CYS A 179 4.26 -13.06 -21.88
CA CYS A 179 3.63 -14.38 -21.93
C CYS A 179 2.12 -14.30 -21.60
N ALA A 180 1.73 -13.51 -20.59
CA ALA A 180 0.33 -13.32 -20.23
C ALA A 180 -0.46 -12.69 -21.38
N VAL A 181 0.10 -11.69 -22.09
CA VAL A 181 -0.53 -11.07 -23.27
C VAL A 181 -0.83 -12.12 -24.34
N LEU A 182 0.16 -12.95 -24.68
CA LEU A 182 0.00 -14.04 -25.65
C LEU A 182 -1.04 -15.06 -25.19
N LEU A 183 -0.99 -15.49 -23.93
CA LEU A 183 -1.92 -16.48 -23.37
C LEU A 183 -3.36 -15.96 -23.35
N ILE A 184 -3.59 -14.70 -22.98
CA ILE A 184 -4.91 -14.07 -23.03
C ILE A 184 -5.39 -13.97 -24.48
N GLY A 185 -4.51 -13.63 -25.43
CA GLY A 185 -4.82 -13.66 -26.86
C GLY A 185 -5.28 -15.06 -27.32
N LEU A 186 -4.59 -16.11 -26.89
CA LEU A 186 -4.96 -17.50 -27.19
C LEU A 186 -6.30 -17.91 -26.54
N ILE A 187 -6.56 -17.51 -25.29
CA ILE A 187 -7.84 -17.76 -24.60
C ILE A 187 -8.98 -17.06 -25.35
N VAL A 188 -8.78 -15.81 -25.75
CA VAL A 188 -9.77 -15.04 -26.54
C VAL A 188 -10.00 -15.70 -27.90
N ALA A 189 -8.92 -16.10 -28.59
CA ALA A 189 -9.00 -16.75 -29.90
C ALA A 189 -9.72 -18.11 -29.80
N GLN A 190 -9.42 -18.92 -28.78
CA GLN A 190 -10.13 -20.14 -28.47
C GLN A 190 -11.64 -19.90 -28.33
N HIS A 191 -12.03 -18.87 -27.57
CA HIS A 191 -13.44 -18.59 -27.33
C HIS A 191 -14.17 -18.01 -28.55
N ARG A 192 -13.49 -17.18 -29.35
CA ARG A 192 -14.08 -16.51 -30.53
C ARG A 192 -14.12 -17.37 -31.79
N PHE A 193 -13.10 -18.20 -31.99
CA PHE A 193 -12.94 -19.01 -33.19
C PHE A 193 -13.12 -20.52 -32.93
N ALA A 194 -13.54 -20.90 -31.72
CA ALA A 194 -13.70 -22.29 -31.30
C ALA A 194 -12.45 -23.15 -31.53
N LEU A 195 -11.24 -22.56 -31.37
CA LEU A 195 -9.97 -23.27 -31.52
C LEU A 195 -9.78 -24.22 -30.33
N ASP A 196 -10.08 -25.50 -30.52
CA ASP A 196 -9.81 -26.55 -29.53
C ASP A 196 -8.88 -27.62 -30.13
N PRO A 197 -7.56 -27.35 -30.17
CA PRO A 197 -6.60 -28.31 -30.69
C PRO A 197 -6.66 -29.59 -29.85
N ARG A 198 -6.80 -30.74 -30.51
CA ARG A 198 -6.73 -32.06 -29.86
C ARG A 198 -5.29 -32.33 -29.45
N LEU A 199 -4.96 -31.97 -28.22
CA LEU A 199 -3.64 -32.22 -27.66
C LEU A 199 -3.49 -33.68 -27.22
N PRO A 200 -2.37 -34.34 -27.53
CA PRO A 200 -2.12 -35.70 -27.06
C PRO A 200 -1.96 -35.72 -25.53
N LEU A 201 -2.35 -36.84 -24.90
CA LEU A 201 -2.37 -36.98 -23.44
C LEU A 201 -1.00 -36.75 -22.78
N TRP A 202 0.09 -37.13 -23.45
CA TRP A 202 1.45 -36.91 -22.95
C TRP A 202 1.78 -35.42 -22.82
N PHE A 203 1.41 -34.61 -23.81
CA PHE A 203 1.66 -33.17 -23.81
C PHE A 203 0.93 -32.50 -22.65
N ARG A 204 -0.32 -32.91 -22.39
CA ARG A 204 -1.09 -32.43 -21.23
C ARG A 204 -0.39 -32.72 -19.90
N ARG A 205 0.16 -33.93 -19.74
CA ARG A 205 0.89 -34.31 -18.52
C ARG A 205 2.19 -33.50 -18.36
N VAL A 206 2.95 -33.35 -19.44
CA VAL A 206 4.18 -32.55 -19.45
C VAL A 206 3.88 -31.08 -19.13
N ALA A 207 2.84 -30.50 -19.75
CA ALA A 207 2.44 -29.12 -19.50
C ALA A 207 2.05 -28.89 -18.03
N TRP A 208 1.22 -29.77 -17.45
CA TRP A 208 0.87 -29.68 -16.03
C TRP A 208 2.06 -29.93 -15.10
N GLY A 209 2.95 -30.86 -15.44
CA GLY A 209 4.21 -31.07 -14.71
C GLY A 209 5.05 -29.80 -14.67
N GLY A 210 5.22 -29.13 -15.81
CA GLY A 210 5.92 -27.85 -15.89
C GLY A 210 5.24 -26.72 -15.11
N ILE A 211 3.90 -26.63 -15.19
CA ILE A 211 3.11 -25.64 -14.43
C ILE A 211 3.28 -25.86 -12.92
N ILE A 212 3.12 -27.09 -12.44
CA ILE A 212 3.24 -27.43 -11.01
C ILE A 212 4.66 -27.14 -10.51
N LEU A 213 5.68 -27.52 -11.30
CA LEU A 213 7.07 -27.27 -10.95
C LEU A 213 7.35 -25.76 -10.81
N MET A 214 6.94 -24.95 -11.78
CA MET A 214 7.15 -23.49 -11.77
C MET A 214 6.39 -22.77 -10.65
N VAL A 215 5.14 -23.18 -10.39
CA VAL A 215 4.37 -22.65 -9.26
C VAL A 215 5.02 -23.05 -7.94
N GLY A 216 5.42 -24.32 -7.81
CA GLY A 216 6.07 -24.85 -6.61
C GLY A 216 7.40 -24.17 -6.31
N GLU A 217 8.24 -23.97 -7.33
CA GLU A 217 9.50 -23.24 -7.21
C GLU A 217 9.28 -21.78 -6.78
N ASN A 218 8.34 -21.07 -7.43
CA ASN A 218 8.06 -19.67 -7.08
C ASN A 218 7.53 -19.53 -5.65
N ILE A 219 6.62 -20.41 -5.23
CA ILE A 219 6.11 -20.45 -3.85
C ILE A 219 7.24 -20.78 -2.87
N PHE A 220 8.06 -21.79 -3.18
CA PHE A 220 9.19 -22.19 -2.35
C PHE A 220 10.15 -21.03 -2.13
N TRP A 221 10.57 -20.34 -3.20
CA TRP A 221 11.46 -19.18 -3.07
C TRP A 221 10.81 -18.01 -2.37
N ARG A 222 9.53 -17.73 -2.60
CA ARG A 222 8.82 -16.67 -1.85
C ARG A 222 8.75 -16.99 -0.37
N ILE A 223 8.55 -18.24 0.03
CA ILE A 223 8.56 -18.66 1.44
C ILE A 223 9.98 -18.58 2.02
N MET A 224 10.99 -19.03 1.28
CA MET A 224 12.39 -19.03 1.74
C MET A 224 12.98 -17.62 1.81
N LEU A 225 12.60 -16.73 0.89
CA LEU A 225 13.09 -15.34 0.80
C LEU A 225 12.19 -14.33 1.49
N SER A 226 10.93 -14.67 1.81
CA SER A 226 10.15 -13.82 2.70
C SER A 226 10.90 -13.80 4.03
N SER A 227 11.55 -12.69 4.32
CA SER A 227 12.21 -12.37 5.59
C SER A 227 11.24 -12.28 6.76
N VAL A 228 10.06 -12.92 6.66
CA VAL A 228 9.32 -13.41 7.81
C VAL A 228 10.18 -14.54 8.40
N SER A 229 11.28 -14.16 9.05
CA SER A 229 11.70 -14.88 10.23
C SER A 229 10.45 -14.89 11.11
N LEU A 230 9.68 -15.98 11.03
CA LEU A 230 8.81 -16.38 12.11
C LEU A 230 9.76 -16.74 13.25
N ASP A 231 10.38 -15.70 13.80
CA ASP A 231 11.17 -15.78 15.00
C ASP A 231 10.14 -15.98 16.11
N PHE A 232 9.66 -17.21 16.23
CA PHE A 232 8.75 -17.61 17.30
C PHE A 232 9.40 -17.45 18.67
N THR A 233 10.71 -17.17 18.71
CA THR A 233 11.51 -16.79 19.87
C THR A 233 11.52 -15.28 20.13
N GLU A 234 10.97 -14.44 19.24
CA GLU A 234 10.77 -13.02 19.50
C GLU A 234 9.81 -12.86 20.69
N ALA A 235 10.28 -12.22 21.77
CA ALA A 235 9.54 -12.09 23.03
C ALA A 235 8.15 -11.45 22.84
N SER A 236 8.01 -10.63 21.79
CA SER A 236 6.77 -10.01 21.32
C SER A 236 5.66 -11.05 21.02
N LEU A 237 6.01 -12.21 20.44
CA LEU A 237 5.05 -13.27 20.07
C LEU A 237 4.71 -14.18 21.25
N ILE A 238 5.66 -14.39 22.16
CA ILE A 238 5.48 -15.26 23.34
C ILE A 238 4.47 -14.64 24.33
N GLY A 239 4.36 -13.31 24.39
CA GLY A 239 3.36 -12.61 25.20
C GLY A 239 1.95 -12.57 24.59
N LEU A 240 1.81 -12.77 23.28
CA LEU A 240 0.51 -12.68 22.60
C LEU A 240 -0.37 -13.91 22.85
N GLY A 241 -1.68 -13.68 22.95
CA GLY A 241 -2.68 -14.74 23.06
C GLY A 241 -2.68 -15.65 21.84
N ARG A 242 -3.12 -16.91 22.01
CA ARG A 242 -3.18 -17.91 20.90
C ARG A 242 -4.00 -17.42 19.70
N THR A 243 -5.04 -16.62 19.96
CA THR A 243 -5.88 -16.00 18.92
C THR A 243 -5.10 -14.99 18.08
N ASP A 244 -4.25 -14.18 18.70
CA ASP A 244 -3.50 -13.12 18.01
C ASP A 244 -2.36 -13.73 17.19
N ARG A 245 -1.73 -14.81 17.68
CA ARG A 245 -0.73 -15.56 16.90
C ARG A 245 -1.34 -16.21 15.66
N LEU A 246 -2.47 -16.91 15.82
CA LEU A 246 -3.21 -17.47 14.68
C LEU A 246 -3.62 -16.37 13.69
N PHE A 247 -3.97 -15.20 14.19
CA PHE A 247 -4.34 -14.06 13.37
C PHE A 247 -3.17 -13.47 12.58
N ILE A 248 -2.00 -13.29 13.20
CA ILE A 248 -0.76 -12.83 12.52
C ILE A 248 -0.36 -13.81 11.42
N VAL A 249 -0.34 -15.10 11.74
CA VAL A 249 -0.10 -16.16 10.75
C VAL A 249 -1.15 -16.08 9.64
N ASN A 250 -2.43 -15.91 9.94
CA ASN A 250 -3.46 -15.81 8.90
C ASN A 250 -3.42 -14.48 8.12
N LYS A 251 -2.79 -13.42 8.63
CA LYS A 251 -2.58 -12.18 7.88
C LYS A 251 -1.48 -12.34 6.83
N GLU A 252 -0.36 -12.96 7.22
CA GLU A 252 0.78 -13.20 6.34
C GLU A 252 0.53 -14.37 5.36
N PHE A 253 -0.13 -15.43 5.83
CA PHE A 253 -0.44 -16.64 5.05
C PHE A 253 -1.89 -16.70 4.55
N GLY A 254 -2.72 -15.72 4.86
CA GLY A 254 -4.13 -15.68 4.47
C GLY A 254 -4.33 -15.72 2.96
N TRP A 255 -3.36 -15.25 2.19
CA TRP A 255 -3.35 -15.35 0.74
C TRP A 255 -3.29 -16.79 0.23
N PHE A 256 -2.80 -17.75 1.01
CA PHE A 256 -2.78 -19.17 0.65
C PHE A 256 -4.03 -19.91 1.16
N ILE A 257 -4.44 -19.61 2.40
CA ILE A 257 -5.56 -20.27 3.06
C ILE A 257 -6.89 -19.83 2.45
N THR A 258 -7.03 -18.54 2.12
CA THR A 258 -8.29 -17.96 1.64
C THR A 258 -8.70 -18.52 0.28
N PRO A 259 -7.84 -18.59 -0.76
CA PRO A 259 -8.21 -19.18 -2.05
C PRO A 259 -8.50 -20.68 -1.96
N ALA A 260 -7.74 -21.43 -1.15
CA ALA A 260 -7.96 -22.86 -0.94
C ALA A 260 -9.32 -23.13 -0.25
N LEU A 261 -9.67 -22.31 0.75
CA LEU A 261 -11.00 -22.32 1.37
C LEU A 261 -12.08 -21.97 0.36
N PHE A 262 -11.94 -20.89 -0.42
CA PHE A 262 -12.93 -20.51 -1.43
C PHE A 262 -13.10 -21.56 -2.52
N LEU A 263 -12.02 -22.21 -2.97
CA LEU A 263 -12.06 -23.33 -3.91
C LEU A 263 -12.73 -24.57 -3.30
N GLY A 264 -12.44 -24.90 -2.04
CA GLY A 264 -13.10 -25.98 -1.31
C GLY A 264 -14.59 -25.72 -1.12
N VAL A 265 -14.95 -24.51 -0.70
CA VAL A 265 -16.33 -24.01 -0.57
C VAL A 265 -17.05 -24.10 -1.90
N TRP A 266 -16.46 -23.60 -2.98
CA TRP A 266 -17.03 -23.63 -4.32
C TRP A 266 -17.24 -25.05 -4.85
N ALA A 267 -16.23 -25.93 -4.67
CA ALA A 267 -16.32 -27.33 -5.07
C ALA A 267 -17.43 -28.07 -4.28
N LEU A 268 -17.55 -27.82 -2.98
CA LEU A 268 -18.62 -28.38 -2.16
C LEU A 268 -20.01 -27.85 -2.55
N MET A 269 -20.13 -26.54 -2.81
CA MET A 269 -21.38 -25.90 -3.25
C MET A 269 -21.89 -26.49 -4.57
N ARG A 270 -20.99 -26.91 -5.46
CA ARG A 270 -21.35 -27.47 -6.77
C ARG A 270 -21.92 -28.88 -6.69
N HIS A 271 -21.56 -29.66 -5.67
CA HIS A 271 -21.89 -31.09 -5.60
C HIS A 271 -22.99 -31.46 -4.59
N ARG A 272 -23.35 -30.58 -3.63
CA ARG A 272 -24.34 -30.89 -2.57
C ARG A 272 -25.14 -29.63 -2.15
N PRO A 273 -26.42 -29.46 -2.55
CA PRO A 273 -27.21 -28.27 -2.22
C PRO A 273 -27.50 -28.09 -0.72
N VAL A 274 -27.49 -29.19 0.06
CA VAL A 274 -27.60 -29.13 1.53
C VAL A 274 -26.36 -28.50 2.16
N VAL A 275 -25.18 -28.74 1.58
CA VAL A 275 -23.92 -28.17 2.08
C VAL A 275 -23.86 -26.67 1.77
N THR A 276 -24.50 -26.21 0.70
CA THR A 276 -24.59 -24.78 0.37
C THR A 276 -25.18 -23.94 1.51
N ARG A 277 -26.21 -24.43 2.21
CA ARG A 277 -26.80 -23.71 3.36
C ARG A 277 -25.82 -23.61 4.53
N TRP A 278 -25.17 -24.72 4.88
CA TRP A 278 -24.17 -24.76 5.96
C TRP A 278 -22.93 -23.92 5.63
N LEU A 279 -22.49 -23.93 4.39
CA LEU A 279 -21.41 -23.08 3.90
C LEU A 279 -21.78 -21.60 3.96
N LEU A 280 -23.02 -21.23 3.63
CA LEU A 280 -23.48 -19.85 3.75
C LEU A 280 -23.45 -19.40 5.21
N VAL A 281 -23.87 -20.26 6.14
CA VAL A 281 -23.77 -20.01 7.59
C VAL A 281 -22.30 -19.89 8.03
N LEU A 282 -21.43 -20.83 7.66
CA LEU A 282 -19.99 -20.79 7.99
C LEU A 282 -19.30 -19.55 7.41
N THR A 283 -19.60 -19.20 6.16
CA THR A 283 -19.05 -18.02 5.50
C THR A 283 -19.57 -16.74 6.16
N SER A 284 -20.86 -16.70 6.54
CA SER A 284 -21.44 -15.57 7.27
C SER A 284 -20.83 -15.44 8.67
N LEU A 285 -20.65 -16.55 9.39
CA LEU A 285 -19.97 -16.57 10.69
C LEU A 285 -18.51 -16.14 10.56
N LEU A 286 -17.81 -16.55 9.51
CA LEU A 286 -16.45 -16.10 9.21
C LEU A 286 -16.45 -14.60 8.89
N PHE A 287 -17.38 -14.09 8.09
CA PHE A 287 -17.50 -12.65 7.82
C PHE A 287 -17.84 -11.85 9.07
N ILE A 288 -18.72 -12.36 9.94
CA ILE A 288 -19.02 -11.74 11.23
C ILE A 288 -17.79 -11.78 12.13
N TRP A 289 -17.09 -12.91 12.21
CA TRP A 289 -15.86 -13.05 12.98
C TRP A 289 -14.79 -12.09 12.47
N VAL A 290 -14.57 -12.04 11.14
CA VAL A 290 -13.68 -11.07 10.49
C VAL A 290 -14.15 -9.66 10.80
N ALA A 291 -15.43 -9.30 10.66
CA ALA A 291 -15.91 -7.94 10.95
C ALA A 291 -15.70 -7.53 12.41
N LEU A 292 -15.99 -8.44 13.36
CA LEU A 292 -15.80 -8.22 14.79
C LEU A 292 -14.32 -8.12 15.18
N HIS A 293 -13.45 -8.86 14.51
CA HIS A 293 -12.02 -8.88 14.78
C HIS A 293 -11.20 -7.99 13.84
N TRP A 294 -11.80 -7.43 12.79
CA TRP A 294 -11.16 -6.54 11.83
C TRP A 294 -10.70 -5.28 12.51
N GLN A 295 -11.48 -4.78 13.48
CA GLN A 295 -11.10 -3.62 14.27
C GLN A 295 -9.93 -3.96 15.20
N ARG A 296 -9.99 -5.10 15.91
CA ARG A 296 -8.87 -5.61 16.74
C ARG A 296 -7.62 -6.03 15.94
N SER A 297 -7.75 -6.25 14.63
CA SER A 297 -6.66 -6.72 13.74
C SER A 297 -5.56 -5.70 13.49
N ILE A 298 -5.83 -4.44 13.82
CA ILE A 298 -4.82 -3.42 13.80
C ILE A 298 -3.96 -3.72 15.04
N ARG A 299 -2.84 -4.43 14.86
CA ARG A 299 -1.79 -4.70 15.87
C ARG A 299 -1.58 -3.50 16.81
N TYR A 300 -1.68 -2.29 16.26
CA TYR A 300 -1.60 -1.02 16.99
C TYR A 300 -2.68 -0.79 18.06
N GLN A 301 -3.89 -1.33 17.94
CA GLN A 301 -4.95 -1.15 18.96
C GLN A 301 -4.74 -2.00 20.20
N ALA A 302 -4.37 -3.28 20.05
CA ALA A 302 -4.04 -4.12 21.22
C ALA A 302 -2.77 -3.61 21.91
N GLU A 303 -1.77 -3.18 21.13
CA GLU A 303 -0.60 -2.47 21.65
C GLU A 303 -1.01 -1.14 22.31
N GLU A 304 -1.89 -0.34 21.71
CA GLU A 304 -2.38 0.93 22.26
C GLU A 304 -3.16 0.76 23.56
N ASP A 305 -4.05 -0.22 23.66
CA ASP A 305 -4.82 -0.51 24.86
C ASP A 305 -3.88 -1.01 25.98
N HIS A 306 -2.97 -1.94 25.67
CA HIS A 306 -1.97 -2.41 26.62
C HIS A 306 -1.05 -1.28 27.10
N LEU A 307 -0.63 -0.40 26.20
CA LEU A 307 0.23 0.74 26.51
C LEU A 307 -0.49 1.84 27.29
N ARG A 308 -1.79 2.04 27.05
CA ARG A 308 -2.65 2.88 27.88
C ARG A 308 -2.78 2.33 29.31
N GLU A 309 -2.84 1.02 29.46
CA GLU A 309 -2.96 0.34 30.76
C GLU A 309 -1.65 0.28 31.54
N THR A 310 -0.49 0.09 30.89
CA THR A 310 0.73 -0.36 31.58
C THR A 310 1.75 0.69 31.99
N GLY A 311 1.91 1.85 31.33
CA GLY A 311 3.15 2.58 31.67
C GLY A 311 3.46 3.92 31.04
N PHE A 312 2.51 4.87 30.97
CA PHE A 312 2.84 6.23 30.50
C PHE A 312 2.36 7.38 31.37
N ALA A 313 1.83 7.13 32.57
CA ALA A 313 1.43 8.23 33.46
C ALA A 313 2.60 9.19 33.74
N GLU A 314 3.82 8.68 33.87
CA GLU A 314 5.02 9.48 34.08
C GLU A 314 5.44 10.26 32.81
N LEU A 315 5.50 9.59 31.65
CA LEU A 315 5.82 10.27 30.39
C LEU A 315 4.78 11.33 30.02
N THR A 316 3.51 11.11 30.34
CA THR A 316 2.44 12.09 30.12
C THR A 316 2.60 13.34 30.99
N ARG A 317 3.24 13.20 32.17
CA ARG A 317 3.58 14.33 33.06
C ARG A 317 4.79 15.12 32.52
N ILE A 318 5.78 14.42 31.96
CA ILE A 318 6.99 15.05 31.39
C ILE A 318 6.67 15.70 30.03
N ILE A 319 6.05 14.95 29.12
CA ILE A 319 5.67 15.38 27.77
C ILE A 319 4.23 15.88 27.80
N GLN A 320 4.07 17.18 28.04
CA GLN A 320 2.78 17.87 28.08
C GLN A 320 2.19 18.10 26.68
N PRO A 321 0.87 18.36 26.54
CA PRO A 321 0.20 18.51 25.23
C PRO A 321 0.79 19.57 24.30
N HIS A 322 1.40 20.62 24.85
CA HIS A 322 2.00 21.70 24.08
C HIS A 322 3.45 21.40 23.64
N HIS A 323 4.05 20.33 24.17
CA HIS A 323 5.40 19.93 23.78
C HIS A 323 5.39 19.24 22.41
N LEU A 324 6.39 19.57 21.60
CA LEU A 324 6.68 18.86 20.36
C LEU A 324 7.82 17.87 20.61
N THR A 325 7.60 16.61 20.27
CA THR A 325 8.56 15.54 20.56
C THR A 325 8.96 14.81 19.29
N TYR A 326 10.25 14.56 19.13
CA TYR A 326 10.74 13.56 18.19
C TYR A 326 10.86 12.22 18.91
N TRP A 327 10.39 11.14 18.30
CA TRP A 327 10.52 9.80 18.82
C TRP A 327 10.88 8.85 17.68
N GLU A 328 12.11 8.32 17.73
CA GLU A 328 12.63 7.35 16.76
C GLU A 328 11.75 6.09 16.69
N GLY A 329 11.16 5.83 15.52
CA GLY A 329 10.22 4.74 15.27
C GLY A 329 8.87 4.90 16.00
N GLY A 330 8.73 5.92 16.86
CA GLY A 330 7.66 6.03 17.84
C GLY A 330 6.56 7.02 17.48
N HIS A 331 6.46 7.40 16.21
CA HIS A 331 5.39 8.28 15.74
C HIS A 331 3.97 7.80 16.15
N PRO A 332 3.61 6.49 16.03
CA PRO A 332 2.32 6.00 16.52
C PRO A 332 2.14 6.17 18.03
N TYR A 333 3.20 6.02 18.84
CA TYR A 333 3.15 6.21 20.29
C TYR A 333 2.84 7.67 20.66
N LEU A 334 3.48 8.61 19.97
CA LEU A 334 3.20 10.04 20.17
C LEU A 334 1.76 10.39 19.80
N TRP A 335 1.28 9.94 18.64
CA TRP A 335 -0.03 10.35 18.12
C TRP A 335 -1.20 9.65 18.78
N PHE A 336 -1.18 8.31 18.86
CA PHE A 336 -2.34 7.54 19.30
C PHE A 336 -2.38 7.40 20.82
N ILE A 337 -1.23 7.19 21.46
CA ILE A 337 -1.17 6.91 22.90
C ILE A 337 -0.99 8.19 23.70
N LEU A 338 0.10 8.93 23.49
CA LEU A 338 0.34 10.16 24.24
C LEU A 338 -0.53 11.34 23.76
N ARG A 339 -1.07 11.28 22.53
CA ARG A 339 -1.81 12.36 21.89
C ARG A 339 -1.02 13.68 21.93
N ARG A 340 0.22 13.62 21.44
CA ARG A 340 1.18 14.72 21.40
C ARG A 340 1.59 15.04 19.97
N GLY A 341 2.04 16.28 19.77
CA GLY A 341 2.68 16.68 18.54
C GLY A 341 3.93 15.85 18.30
N SER A 342 4.07 15.32 17.09
CA SER A 342 5.30 14.66 16.65
C SER A 342 6.07 15.64 15.77
N TYR A 343 7.34 15.87 16.12
CA TYR A 343 8.21 16.85 15.46
C TYR A 343 8.38 16.52 13.99
N ALA A 344 8.83 15.30 13.70
CA ALA A 344 8.91 14.77 12.35
C ALA A 344 8.90 13.24 12.42
N SER A 345 8.37 12.64 11.36
CA SER A 345 8.55 11.23 11.07
C SER A 345 8.42 11.03 9.56
N PHE A 346 9.03 9.96 9.07
CA PHE A 346 8.84 9.55 7.69
C PHE A 346 7.35 9.43 7.36
N HIS A 347 6.54 8.83 8.23
CA HIS A 347 5.10 8.64 7.99
C HIS A 347 4.30 9.95 7.95
N GLN A 348 4.62 10.95 8.77
CA GLN A 348 3.97 12.27 8.72
C GLN A 348 4.20 13.00 7.39
N ALA A 349 5.41 12.84 6.84
CA ALA A 349 5.77 13.44 5.56
C ALA A 349 4.93 12.88 4.39
N ALA A 350 4.14 11.80 4.55
CA ALA A 350 3.24 11.31 3.50
C ALA A 350 2.17 12.34 3.08
N GLY A 351 1.85 13.32 3.95
CA GLY A 351 0.90 14.39 3.68
C GLY A 351 1.43 15.54 2.81
N LEU A 352 2.72 15.55 2.46
CA LEU A 352 3.35 16.73 1.85
C LEU A 352 2.84 17.11 0.46
N ILE A 353 2.24 16.17 -0.27
CA ILE A 353 1.65 16.43 -1.58
C ILE A 353 0.41 17.35 -1.50
N PHE A 354 -0.16 17.51 -0.31
CA PHE A 354 -1.38 18.30 -0.08
C PHE A 354 -1.08 19.75 0.33
N SER A 355 0.14 20.04 0.79
CA SER A 355 0.52 21.36 1.26
C SER A 355 2.01 21.63 1.02
N ARG A 356 2.29 22.73 0.34
CA ARG A 356 3.65 23.19 0.06
C ARG A 356 4.41 23.47 1.36
N GLU A 357 3.77 24.15 2.30
CA GLU A 357 4.34 24.53 3.59
C GLU A 357 4.69 23.27 4.38
N THR A 358 3.80 22.27 4.37
CA THR A 358 4.07 20.97 5.01
C THR A 358 5.23 20.25 4.34
N ALA A 359 5.38 20.32 3.01
CA ALA A 359 6.51 19.71 2.31
C ALA A 359 7.85 20.31 2.73
N ILE A 360 7.95 21.64 2.70
CA ILE A 360 9.17 22.36 3.04
C ILE A 360 9.53 22.14 4.51
N GLU A 361 8.55 22.24 5.41
CA GLU A 361 8.79 22.05 6.84
C GLU A 361 9.15 20.59 7.16
N SER A 362 8.51 19.62 6.52
CA SER A 362 8.85 18.20 6.71
C SER A 362 10.28 17.92 6.25
N TYR A 363 10.66 18.44 5.08
CA TYR A 363 12.03 18.32 4.57
C TYR A 363 13.03 18.94 5.54
N ARG A 364 12.81 20.21 5.95
CA ARG A 364 13.67 20.92 6.90
C ARG A 364 13.91 20.12 8.19
N ARG A 365 12.84 19.59 8.79
CA ARG A 365 12.93 18.82 10.05
C ARG A 365 13.63 17.47 9.86
N LEU A 366 13.33 16.75 8.78
CA LEU A 366 13.96 15.46 8.48
C LEU A 366 15.44 15.61 8.11
N SER A 367 15.80 16.63 7.32
CA SER A 367 17.20 16.97 7.05
C SER A 367 17.99 17.30 8.32
N ARG A 368 17.35 17.97 9.29
CA ARG A 368 17.96 18.21 10.61
C ARG A 368 18.19 16.92 11.38
N LEU A 369 17.20 16.03 11.41
CA LEU A 369 17.30 14.71 12.03
C LEU A 369 18.36 13.82 11.37
N ARG A 370 18.68 14.03 10.08
CA ARG A 370 19.71 13.26 9.39
C ARG A 370 21.08 13.38 10.05
N LYS A 371 21.38 14.53 10.68
CA LYS A 371 22.62 14.74 11.44
C LYS A 371 22.67 13.96 12.74
N LEU A 372 21.51 13.55 13.26
CA LEU A 372 21.43 12.70 14.45
C LEU A 372 21.76 11.24 14.15
N GLY A 373 21.69 10.78 12.88
CA GLY A 373 22.00 9.40 12.50
C GLY A 373 20.84 8.42 12.61
N VAL A 374 19.64 8.89 12.92
CA VAL A 374 18.43 8.06 13.10
C VAL A 374 17.83 7.60 11.77
N ALA A 375 17.35 6.36 11.70
CA ALA A 375 16.78 5.77 10.48
C ALA A 375 15.52 6.51 9.97
N ASP A 376 14.74 7.09 10.90
CA ASP A 376 13.51 7.84 10.61
C ASP A 376 13.76 9.21 9.95
N SER A 377 15.02 9.67 9.89
CA SER A 377 15.40 10.92 9.24
C SER A 377 15.35 10.88 7.71
N ARG A 378 15.16 9.68 7.13
CA ARG A 378 15.07 9.52 5.68
C ARG A 378 13.87 10.30 5.12
N PHE A 379 14.12 11.05 4.05
CA PHE A 379 13.05 11.72 3.30
C PHE A 379 12.65 10.91 2.06
N SER A 380 13.62 10.23 1.44
CA SER A 380 13.45 9.34 0.30
C SER A 380 12.50 8.17 0.63
N TRP A 381 11.59 7.84 -0.31
CA TRP A 381 10.74 6.65 -0.17
C TRP A 381 11.52 5.35 -0.25
N LEU A 382 12.46 5.29 -1.19
CA LEU A 382 13.33 4.12 -1.41
C LEU A 382 14.68 4.39 -0.72
N PRO A 383 15.24 3.41 0.01
CA PRO A 383 16.61 3.51 0.48
C PRO A 383 17.53 3.69 -0.73
N THR A 384 18.35 4.72 -0.75
CA THR A 384 19.46 4.78 -1.71
C THR A 384 20.66 4.01 -1.14
N PRO A 385 21.58 3.48 -1.97
CA PRO A 385 22.82 2.87 -1.48
C PRO A 385 23.66 3.84 -0.63
N THR A 386 23.47 5.15 -0.81
CA THR A 386 24.08 6.20 0.04
C THR A 386 23.34 6.45 1.35
N ASP A 387 22.09 5.99 1.47
CA ASP A 387 21.32 5.98 2.71
C ASP A 387 21.65 4.74 3.57
N GLU A 388 22.37 3.74 3.03
CA GLU A 388 23.16 2.76 3.82
C GLU A 388 24.39 3.46 4.43
N SER A 389 24.17 4.61 5.06
CA SER A 389 25.18 5.23 5.89
C SER A 389 25.49 4.23 7.01
N PRO A 390 26.78 3.94 7.30
CA PRO A 390 27.17 2.97 8.32
C PRO A 390 26.40 3.28 9.58
N GLU A 391 25.67 2.31 10.16
CA GLU A 391 24.85 2.40 11.38
C GLU A 391 25.29 3.60 12.24
N MET A 392 24.73 4.77 11.95
CA MET A 392 25.19 5.99 12.60
C MET A 392 24.45 6.05 13.92
N ALA A 393 25.02 5.35 14.90
CA ALA A 393 24.60 5.45 16.29
C ALA A 393 24.42 6.93 16.65
N ALA A 394 23.35 7.23 17.37
CA ALA A 394 22.97 8.62 17.64
C ALA A 394 24.11 9.38 18.34
N SER A 395 24.58 10.47 17.71
CA SER A 395 25.71 11.25 18.21
C SER A 395 25.26 12.42 19.10
N LEU A 396 26.12 12.82 20.04
CA LEU A 396 25.86 13.99 20.89
C LEU A 396 25.76 15.28 20.06
N ASP A 397 26.64 15.45 19.09
CA ASP A 397 26.64 16.61 18.19
C ASP A 397 25.35 16.68 17.37
N GLY A 398 24.89 15.54 16.84
CA GLY A 398 23.62 15.44 16.15
C GLY A 398 22.42 15.76 17.05
N LEU A 399 22.46 15.32 18.32
CA LEU A 399 21.41 15.61 19.31
C LEU A 399 21.36 17.09 19.67
N ILE A 400 22.52 17.71 19.90
CA ILE A 400 22.64 19.15 20.13
C ILE A 400 22.08 19.92 18.92
N HIS A 401 22.53 19.58 17.71
CA HIS A 401 22.08 20.20 16.47
C HIS A 401 20.56 20.15 16.30
N VAL A 402 19.95 18.99 16.51
CA VAL A 402 18.49 18.81 16.41
C VAL A 402 17.77 19.64 17.47
N CYS A 403 18.28 19.67 18.71
CA CYS A 403 17.70 20.43 19.81
C CYS A 403 17.85 21.96 19.68
N HIS A 404 18.72 22.46 18.81
CA HIS A 404 18.75 23.88 18.43
C HIS A 404 17.50 24.32 17.65
N ASP A 405 16.59 23.40 17.29
CA ASP A 405 15.27 23.80 16.80
C ASP A 405 14.43 24.33 17.97
N PRO A 406 14.02 25.62 17.96
CA PRO A 406 13.34 26.21 19.10
C PRO A 406 11.99 25.57 19.41
N ILE A 407 11.33 24.95 18.41
CA ILE A 407 10.03 24.30 18.61
C ILE A 407 10.14 22.87 19.14
N LEU A 408 11.33 22.24 19.15
CA LEU A 408 11.51 20.86 19.57
C LEU A 408 11.82 20.77 21.07
N ASP A 409 10.94 20.18 21.86
CA ASP A 409 11.11 20.15 23.31
C ASP A 409 11.84 18.89 23.79
N PHE A 410 11.53 17.74 23.16
CA PHE A 410 12.03 16.44 23.58
C PHE A 410 12.45 15.56 22.41
N VAL A 411 13.46 14.72 22.65
CA VAL A 411 13.93 13.68 21.74
C VAL A 411 13.90 12.35 22.49
N VAL A 412 13.27 11.33 21.92
CA VAL A 412 13.26 9.96 22.41
C VAL A 412 14.01 9.07 21.42
N LEU A 413 15.04 8.39 21.91
CA LEU A 413 15.93 7.53 21.12
C LEU A 413 15.95 6.11 21.68
N ALA A 414 16.12 5.12 20.81
CA ALA A 414 16.26 3.72 21.22
C ALA A 414 17.65 3.43 21.80
N GLU A 415 18.66 4.20 21.39
CA GLU A 415 20.02 4.08 21.90
C GLU A 415 20.40 5.24 22.81
N ARG A 416 21.23 4.95 23.81
CA ARG A 416 21.77 5.97 24.69
C ARG A 416 22.88 6.76 23.99
N VAL A 417 22.68 8.06 23.86
CA VAL A 417 23.70 8.99 23.37
C VAL A 417 24.80 9.19 24.41
N ALA A 418 26.04 8.89 24.06
CA ALA A 418 27.20 9.08 24.93
C ALA A 418 27.45 10.57 25.23
N GLY A 419 27.94 10.89 26.44
CA GLY A 419 28.26 12.26 26.84
C GLY A 419 27.07 13.10 27.32
N THR A 420 25.86 12.54 27.36
CA THR A 420 24.68 13.20 27.95
C THR A 420 23.86 12.22 28.80
N THR A 421 23.13 12.75 29.78
CA THR A 421 22.23 11.97 30.64
C THR A 421 20.78 12.15 30.19
N PRO A 422 20.04 11.06 29.90
CA PRO A 422 18.62 11.17 29.61
C PRO A 422 17.88 11.65 30.85
N VAL A 423 16.83 12.44 30.63
CA VAL A 423 15.87 12.87 31.66
C VAL A 423 15.16 11.63 32.24
N LYS A 424 14.84 10.68 31.37
CA LYS A 424 14.19 9.43 31.75
C LYS A 424 14.60 8.30 30.81
N THR A 425 14.85 7.12 31.38
CA THR A 425 14.91 5.86 30.64
C THR A 425 13.66 5.04 30.96
N PHE A 426 13.06 4.42 29.95
CA PHE A 426 11.86 3.59 30.11
C PHE A 426 11.85 2.48 29.06
N SER A 427 11.20 1.35 29.34
CA SER A 427 11.03 0.26 28.37
C SER A 427 9.58 0.18 27.91
N LEU A 428 9.38 -0.22 26.65
CA LEU A 428 8.05 -0.56 26.13
C LEU A 428 7.92 -2.07 26.11
N SER A 429 6.84 -2.62 26.67
CA SER A 429 6.65 -4.07 26.77
C SER A 429 6.66 -4.80 25.41
N SER A 430 6.35 -4.09 24.32
CA SER A 430 6.31 -4.63 22.96
C SER A 430 7.66 -4.59 22.21
N PHE A 431 8.66 -3.86 22.70
CA PHE A 431 9.98 -3.75 22.07
C PHE A 431 11.06 -4.24 23.03
N ALA A 432 11.95 -5.10 22.52
CA ALA A 432 13.14 -5.50 23.24
C ALA A 432 14.16 -4.34 23.21
N GLY A 433 13.90 -3.28 23.98
CA GLY A 433 14.75 -2.10 24.03
C GLY A 433 14.31 -1.10 25.11
N GLU A 434 15.31 -0.45 25.72
CA GLU A 434 15.09 0.75 26.51
C GLU A 434 15.02 1.96 25.57
N PHE A 435 14.19 2.94 25.93
CA PHE A 435 14.12 4.24 25.27
C PHE A 435 14.64 5.30 26.23
N HIS A 436 15.34 6.28 25.66
CA HIS A 436 16.00 7.36 26.39
C HIS A 436 15.41 8.70 25.97
N LEU A 437 14.79 9.40 26.93
CA LEU A 437 14.18 10.71 26.76
C LEU A 437 15.20 11.82 27.08
N TYR A 438 15.42 12.73 26.15
CA TYR A 438 16.28 13.90 26.29
C TYR A 438 15.45 15.18 26.19
N ALA A 439 15.73 16.16 27.06
CA ALA A 439 15.14 17.50 26.96
C ALA A 439 16.07 18.41 26.15
N CYS A 440 15.51 19.16 25.20
CA CYS A 440 16.30 20.03 24.33
C CYS A 440 16.71 21.35 24.99
N ALA A 441 15.97 21.83 25.99
CA ALA A 441 16.26 23.07 26.69
C ALA A 441 17.72 23.16 27.22
N PRO A 442 18.26 22.19 27.99
CA PRO A 442 19.66 22.23 28.43
C PRO A 442 20.67 22.07 27.28
N LEU A 443 20.32 21.33 26.23
CA LEU A 443 21.23 21.06 25.11
C LEU A 443 21.47 22.29 24.23
N ARG A 444 20.52 23.23 24.19
CA ARG A 444 20.66 24.52 23.48
C ARG A 444 21.70 25.46 24.10
N ALA A 445 22.17 25.17 25.32
CA ALA A 445 23.24 25.94 25.95
C ALA A 445 24.62 25.65 25.34
N PHE A 446 24.77 24.51 24.65
CA PHE A 446 25.96 24.19 23.87
C PHE A 446 25.90 24.90 22.51
N PRO A 447 27.04 25.23 21.89
CA PRO A 447 27.06 25.79 20.53
C PRO A 447 26.65 24.71 19.51
N ASP A 448 25.91 25.11 18.47
CA ASP A 448 25.51 24.18 17.39
C ASP A 448 26.76 23.75 16.60
N PRO A 449 27.12 22.46 16.61
CA PRO A 449 28.36 21.99 16.00
C PRO A 449 28.36 22.11 14.47
N PHE A 450 27.22 22.32 13.82
CA PHE A 450 27.12 22.39 12.36
C PHE A 450 26.96 23.82 11.81
N LEU A 451 26.67 24.83 12.63
CA LEU A 451 26.49 26.21 12.16
C LEU A 451 27.79 26.87 11.67
N SER A 452 28.97 26.39 12.07
CA SER A 452 30.27 26.95 11.66
C SER A 452 30.78 26.43 10.31
N SER A 453 30.08 25.45 9.73
CA SER A 453 30.53 24.70 8.54
C SER A 453 29.77 25.05 7.24
N SER A 454 28.74 25.89 7.33
CA SER A 454 27.90 26.38 6.22
C SER A 454 28.15 27.85 5.94
#